data_AF-A0A1L9BS00-F1
#
_entry.id   AF-A0A1L9BS00-F1
#
_cell.length_a   1.000
_cell.length_b   1.000
_cell.length_c   1.000
_cell.angle_alpha   90.00
_cell.angle_beta   90.00
_cell.angle_gamma   90.00
#
_symmetry.space_group_name_H-M   'P 1'
#
loop_
_entity.id
_entity.type
_entity.pdbx_description
1 polymer ?
#
loop_
_entity_poly.entity_id
_entity_poly.type
_entity_poly.pdbx_seq_one_letter_code
_entity_poly.pdbx_strand_id
1 'polypeptide(L)'
;MTIRHHIGALALAVASLAMSSQHAAAQDLTPGPAAWFGIHFIDTSTEGDINGPRQDETDRVAMTEDYVAGLLTERGFTLTEPAPEDVARIRNPAHSNGADTRIAAEMGSRYAITGEVQKTSNLIQSVNLRIRDAETGQTLRAGAVDIRGNTDDAFQRGYRYLLKNIIFREDTKE
;
A
#
# COMPACT_ATOMS: atom_id res chain seq x y z
N MET A 1 32.47 -7.88 73.72
CA MET A 1 31.72 -7.03 72.77
C MET A 1 32.37 -7.21 71.41
N THR A 2 31.87 -8.17 70.64
CA THR A 2 32.52 -8.72 69.43
C THR A 2 31.65 -8.38 68.22
N ILE A 3 32.15 -7.52 67.32
CA ILE A 3 31.43 -7.08 66.12
C ILE A 3 31.74 -8.04 64.97
N ARG A 4 30.76 -8.86 64.59
CA ARG A 4 30.78 -9.69 63.37
C ARG A 4 30.37 -8.84 62.17
N HIS A 5 31.24 -8.75 61.17
CA HIS A 5 30.92 -8.18 59.86
C HIS A 5 30.25 -9.25 59.01
N HIS A 6 28.97 -9.05 58.66
CA HIS A 6 28.29 -9.86 57.67
C HIS A 6 28.38 -9.16 56.30
N ILE A 7 29.18 -9.74 55.41
CA ILE A 7 29.19 -9.38 53.98
C ILE A 7 27.93 -10.00 53.37
N GLY A 8 26.93 -9.17 53.09
CA GLY A 8 25.75 -9.57 52.32
C GLY A 8 26.07 -9.57 50.83
N ALA A 9 26.05 -10.74 50.19
CA ALA A 9 26.17 -10.87 48.75
C ALA A 9 24.87 -10.40 48.08
N LEU A 10 24.93 -9.33 47.30
CA LEU A 10 23.83 -8.83 46.48
C LEU A 10 23.82 -9.62 45.16
N ALA A 11 22.91 -10.58 45.03
CA ALA A 11 22.67 -11.30 43.77
C ALA A 11 21.83 -10.40 42.84
N LEU A 12 22.46 -9.93 41.76
CA LEU A 12 21.81 -9.16 40.70
C LEU A 12 21.03 -10.13 39.80
N ALA A 13 19.70 -10.20 39.96
CA ALA A 13 18.84 -10.95 39.05
C ALA A 13 18.63 -10.14 37.76
N VAL A 14 19.33 -10.51 36.69
CA VAL A 14 19.11 -9.97 35.35
C VAL A 14 17.86 -10.64 34.77
N ALA A 15 16.73 -9.93 34.79
CA ALA A 15 15.52 -10.36 34.11
C ALA A 15 15.66 -10.09 32.61
N SER A 16 15.91 -11.15 31.83
CA SER A 16 15.95 -11.11 30.37
C SER A 16 14.56 -10.80 29.82
N LEU A 17 14.31 -9.55 29.39
CA LEU A 17 13.15 -9.24 28.55
C LEU A 17 13.36 -9.94 27.20
N ALA A 18 12.71 -11.09 27.02
CA ALA A 18 12.53 -11.69 25.72
C ALA A 18 11.61 -10.77 24.90
N MET A 19 12.21 -9.90 24.09
CA MET A 19 11.50 -9.20 23.01
C MET A 19 11.08 -10.27 21.99
N SER A 20 9.88 -10.80 22.15
CA SER A 20 9.26 -11.64 21.13
C SER A 20 9.03 -10.78 19.89
N SER A 21 9.94 -10.86 18.94
CA SER A 21 9.72 -10.36 17.59
C SER A 21 8.62 -11.20 16.96
N GLN A 22 7.35 -10.80 17.12
CA GLN A 22 6.29 -11.28 16.24
C GLN A 22 6.64 -10.80 14.82
N HIS A 23 7.37 -11.64 14.07
CA HIS A 23 7.31 -11.57 12.63
C HIS A 23 5.85 -11.86 12.27
N ALA A 24 5.11 -10.82 11.89
CA ALA A 24 3.84 -10.99 11.23
C ALA A 24 4.13 -11.81 9.97
N ALA A 25 3.81 -13.10 10.01
CA ALA A 25 3.73 -13.89 8.79
C ALA A 25 2.86 -13.10 7.81
N ALA A 26 3.32 -12.97 6.56
CA ALA A 26 2.53 -12.36 5.51
C ALA A 26 1.16 -13.05 5.51
N GLN A 27 0.12 -12.37 6.00
CA GLN A 27 -1.21 -12.97 6.04
C GLN A 27 -1.62 -13.23 4.59
N ASP A 28 -2.08 -14.43 4.29
CA ASP A 28 -2.62 -14.75 2.98
C ASP A 28 -3.80 -13.82 2.69
N LEU A 29 -3.74 -13.13 1.56
CA LEU A 29 -4.84 -12.28 1.13
C LEU A 29 -6.01 -13.17 0.72
N THR A 30 -7.09 -13.14 1.49
CA THR A 30 -8.34 -13.80 1.11
C THR A 30 -9.20 -12.77 0.36
N PRO A 31 -9.48 -12.94 -0.93
CA PRO A 31 -10.30 -11.99 -1.69
C PRO A 31 -11.64 -11.72 -1.01
N GLY A 32 -12.11 -10.46 -1.09
CA GLY A 32 -13.32 -10.02 -0.41
C GLY A 32 -13.63 -8.54 -0.66
N PRO A 33 -14.54 -7.94 0.14
CA PRO A 33 -14.92 -6.53 0.01
C PRO A 33 -13.72 -5.60 0.23
N ALA A 34 -13.53 -4.65 -0.67
CA ALA A 34 -12.42 -3.70 -0.62
C ALA A 34 -12.87 -2.31 -1.07
N ALA A 35 -12.44 -1.29 -0.34
CA ALA A 35 -12.53 0.09 -0.76
C ALA A 35 -11.42 0.35 -1.79
N TRP A 36 -11.81 0.75 -3.00
CA TRP A 36 -10.90 1.10 -4.08
C TRP A 36 -10.76 2.61 -4.15
N PHE A 37 -9.56 3.12 -3.86
CA PHE A 37 -9.26 4.55 -3.85
C PHE A 37 -8.68 5.06 -5.18
N GLY A 38 -8.68 4.23 -6.23
CA GLY A 38 -8.13 4.59 -7.53
C GLY A 38 -6.60 4.63 -7.56
N ILE A 39 -6.09 5.37 -8.54
CA ILE A 39 -4.67 5.59 -8.81
C ILE A 39 -4.36 7.07 -8.62
N HIS A 40 -3.52 7.36 -7.63
CA HIS A 40 -3.01 8.71 -7.45
C HIS A 40 -1.86 9.00 -8.43
N PHE A 41 -1.99 10.02 -9.27
CA PHE A 41 -0.94 10.43 -10.19
C PHE A 41 -0.02 11.48 -9.56
N ILE A 42 1.29 11.23 -9.60
CA ILE A 42 2.34 12.09 -9.05
C ILE A 42 3.25 12.50 -10.20
N ASP A 43 3.21 13.77 -10.59
CA ASP A 43 4.16 14.33 -11.56
C ASP A 43 5.31 15.04 -10.83
N THR A 44 6.52 14.47 -10.89
CA THR A 44 7.75 15.11 -10.42
C THR A 44 8.65 15.57 -11.58
N SER A 45 8.18 15.44 -12.83
CA SER A 45 8.90 15.85 -14.03
C SER A 45 8.90 17.36 -14.28
N THR A 46 8.10 18.11 -13.52
CA THR A 46 7.77 19.54 -13.72
C THR A 46 7.03 19.86 -15.02
N GLU A 47 6.74 18.87 -15.87
CA GLU A 47 6.03 19.07 -17.14
C GLU A 47 4.63 19.64 -16.91
N GLY A 48 3.86 19.03 -16.00
CA GLY A 48 2.51 19.51 -15.65
C GLY A 48 2.51 20.88 -14.99
N ASP A 49 3.51 21.19 -14.16
CA ASP A 49 3.63 22.48 -13.50
C ASP A 49 3.91 23.63 -14.49
N ILE A 50 4.69 23.34 -15.55
CA ILE A 50 5.09 24.33 -16.55
C ILE A 50 4.04 24.47 -17.65
N ASN A 51 3.55 23.34 -18.17
CA ASN A 51 2.71 23.30 -19.38
C ASN A 51 1.22 23.10 -19.07
N GLY A 52 0.88 22.87 -17.81
CA GLY A 52 -0.45 22.43 -17.39
C GLY A 52 -0.64 20.91 -17.54
N PRO A 53 -1.71 20.38 -16.94
CA PRO A 53 -2.05 18.96 -17.03
C PRO A 53 -2.37 18.57 -18.48
N ARG A 54 -1.91 17.39 -18.87
CA ARG A 54 -2.13 16.85 -20.21
C ARG A 54 -3.35 15.94 -20.22
N GLN A 55 -4.26 16.17 -21.18
CA GLN A 55 -5.47 15.36 -21.31
C GLN A 55 -5.14 13.88 -21.54
N ASP A 56 -4.13 13.56 -22.36
CA ASP A 56 -3.75 12.18 -22.63
C ASP A 56 -3.20 11.46 -21.39
N GLU A 57 -2.60 12.18 -20.44
CA GLU A 57 -2.17 11.60 -19.16
C GLU A 57 -3.36 11.38 -18.22
N THR A 58 -4.29 12.33 -18.18
CA THR A 58 -5.55 12.17 -17.42
C THR A 58 -6.33 10.95 -17.91
N ASP A 59 -6.51 10.81 -19.22
CA ASP A 59 -7.22 9.68 -19.83
C ASP A 59 -6.49 8.37 -19.56
N ARG A 60 -5.15 8.38 -19.58
CA ARG A 60 -4.33 7.21 -19.26
C ARG A 60 -4.45 6.78 -17.81
N VAL A 61 -4.52 7.71 -16.87
CA VAL A 61 -4.73 7.38 -15.45
C VAL A 61 -6.09 6.71 -15.28
N ALA A 62 -7.16 7.29 -15.84
CA ALA A 62 -8.51 6.70 -15.78
C ALA A 62 -8.55 5.28 -16.40
N MET A 63 -7.96 5.10 -17.59
CA MET A 63 -7.84 3.78 -18.21
C MET A 63 -7.07 2.79 -17.32
N THR A 64 -6.01 3.26 -16.67
CA THR A 64 -5.20 2.40 -15.79
C THR A 64 -5.97 2.02 -14.54
N GLU A 65 -6.78 2.93 -13.98
CA GLU A 65 -7.67 2.65 -12.85
C GLU A 65 -8.65 1.53 -13.19
N ASP A 66 -9.37 1.65 -14.31
CA ASP A 66 -10.32 0.63 -14.79
C ASP A 66 -9.62 -0.71 -15.00
N TYR A 67 -8.45 -0.69 -15.62
CA TYR A 67 -7.68 -1.90 -15.89
C TYR A 67 -7.22 -2.61 -14.60
N VAL A 68 -6.73 -1.86 -13.61
CA VAL A 68 -6.31 -2.41 -12.32
C VAL A 68 -7.52 -2.93 -11.54
N ALA A 69 -8.63 -2.20 -11.52
CA ALA A 69 -9.88 -2.62 -10.91
C ALA A 69 -10.39 -3.94 -11.52
N GLY A 70 -10.31 -4.08 -12.85
CA GLY A 70 -10.61 -5.33 -13.56
C GLY A 70 -9.74 -6.50 -13.08
N LEU A 71 -8.41 -6.32 -13.02
CA LEU A 71 -7.47 -7.37 -12.56
C LEU A 71 -7.69 -7.77 -11.09
N LEU A 72 -8.11 -6.84 -10.24
CA LEU A 72 -8.47 -7.12 -8.84
C LEU A 72 -9.80 -7.88 -8.77
N THR A 73 -10.80 -7.48 -9.56
CA THR A 73 -12.10 -8.15 -9.61
C THR A 73 -11.98 -9.58 -10.12
N GLU A 74 -11.16 -9.82 -11.16
CA GLU A 74 -10.82 -11.17 -11.66
C GLU A 74 -10.22 -12.08 -10.56
N ARG A 75 -9.58 -11.50 -9.55
CA ARG A 75 -9.02 -12.21 -8.39
C ARG A 75 -10.02 -12.40 -7.25
N GLY A 76 -11.27 -11.96 -7.41
CA GLY A 76 -12.34 -12.14 -6.44
C GLY A 76 -12.52 -10.99 -5.44
N PHE A 77 -11.88 -9.84 -5.65
CA PHE A 77 -12.18 -8.65 -4.86
C PHE A 77 -13.51 -8.04 -5.29
N THR A 78 -14.32 -7.59 -4.32
CA THR A 78 -15.51 -6.78 -4.58
C THR A 78 -15.17 -5.34 -4.27
N LEU A 79 -14.94 -4.54 -5.31
CA LEU A 79 -14.48 -3.16 -5.16
C LEU A 79 -15.67 -2.21 -4.96
N THR A 80 -15.54 -1.29 -4.01
CA THR A 80 -16.46 -0.18 -3.81
C THR A 80 -15.65 1.10 -3.71
N GLU A 81 -16.04 2.13 -4.46
CA GLU A 81 -15.41 3.45 -4.37
C GLU A 81 -15.99 4.22 -3.18
N PRO A 82 -15.14 4.91 -2.38
CA PRO A 82 -15.61 5.84 -1.38
C PRO A 82 -16.44 6.98 -1.97
N ALA A 83 -17.37 7.52 -1.19
CA ALA A 83 -18.10 8.70 -1.62
C ALA A 83 -17.14 9.91 -1.73
N PRO A 84 -17.31 10.81 -2.73
CA PRO A 84 -16.41 11.95 -2.94
C PRO A 84 -16.23 12.84 -1.71
N GLU A 85 -17.27 13.00 -0.89
CA GLU A 85 -17.26 13.77 0.35
C GLU A 85 -16.31 13.19 1.41
N ASP A 86 -16.16 11.86 1.47
CA ASP A 86 -15.32 11.18 2.47
C ASP A 86 -13.83 11.35 2.14
N VAL A 87 -13.52 11.47 0.85
CA VAL A 87 -12.13 11.61 0.35
C VAL A 87 -11.76 13.06 0.02
N ALA A 88 -12.68 14.02 0.12
CA ALA A 88 -12.47 15.42 -0.28
C ALA A 88 -11.26 16.10 0.39
N ARG A 89 -10.85 15.64 1.58
CA ARG A 89 -9.70 16.19 2.34
C ARG A 89 -8.42 15.39 2.17
N ILE A 90 -8.46 14.30 1.41
CA ILE A 90 -7.34 13.40 1.18
C ILE A 90 -6.65 13.83 -0.11
N ARG A 91 -5.41 14.33 -0.01
CA ARG A 91 -4.61 14.65 -1.19
C ARG A 91 -4.14 13.40 -1.93
N ASN A 92 -3.67 12.42 -1.16
CA ASN A 92 -3.19 11.14 -1.67
C ASN A 92 -3.61 10.04 -0.69
N PRO A 93 -4.49 9.10 -1.10
CA PRO A 93 -4.96 8.02 -0.23
C PRO A 93 -3.84 7.14 0.34
N ALA A 94 -2.76 6.91 -0.42
CA ALA A 94 -1.60 6.12 0.02
C ALA A 94 -0.77 6.81 1.12
N HIS A 95 -0.97 8.13 1.29
CA HIS A 95 -0.30 8.97 2.30
C HIS A 95 -1.31 9.74 3.16
N SER A 96 -2.45 9.11 3.47
CA SER A 96 -3.58 9.74 4.16
C SER A 96 -3.55 9.67 5.69
N ASN A 97 -2.46 9.19 6.29
CA ASN A 97 -2.34 8.95 7.74
C ASN A 97 -3.50 8.10 8.33
N GLY A 98 -3.93 7.08 7.59
CA GLY A 98 -4.95 6.11 8.03
C GLY A 98 -6.39 6.53 7.76
N ALA A 99 -6.63 7.65 7.06
CA ALA A 99 -7.98 8.01 6.64
C ALA A 99 -8.54 7.01 5.63
N ASP A 100 -7.72 6.51 4.71
CA ASP A 100 -8.04 5.44 3.77
C ASP A 100 -8.62 4.19 4.47
N THR A 101 -7.95 3.69 5.51
CA THR A 101 -8.37 2.47 6.21
C THR A 101 -9.61 2.71 7.08
N ARG A 102 -9.73 3.91 7.68
CA ARG A 102 -10.94 4.29 8.42
C ARG A 102 -12.18 4.36 7.52
N ILE A 103 -12.07 5.04 6.37
CA ILE A 103 -13.16 5.13 5.38
C ILE A 103 -13.53 3.73 4.89
N ALA A 104 -12.54 2.90 4.57
CA ALA A 104 -12.80 1.52 4.16
C ALA A 104 -13.56 0.72 5.22
N ALA A 105 -13.19 0.86 6.50
CA ALA A 105 -13.89 0.19 7.60
C ALA A 105 -15.33 0.69 7.77
N GLU A 106 -15.56 2.00 7.66
CA GLU A 106 -16.89 2.62 7.73
C GLU A 106 -17.80 2.13 6.58
N MET A 107 -17.23 1.87 5.40
CA MET A 107 -17.91 1.26 4.26
C MET A 107 -18.15 -0.25 4.41
N GLY A 108 -17.70 -0.87 5.51
CA GLY A 108 -17.76 -2.32 5.70
C GLY A 108 -16.79 -3.12 4.81
N SER A 109 -15.80 -2.45 4.23
CA SER A 109 -14.75 -3.12 3.45
C SER A 109 -13.72 -3.77 4.37
N ARG A 110 -13.20 -4.93 3.96
CA ARG A 110 -12.08 -5.58 4.66
C ARG A 110 -10.75 -4.92 4.31
N TYR A 111 -10.62 -4.43 3.09
CA TYR A 111 -9.38 -3.87 2.58
C TYR A 111 -9.54 -2.42 2.14
N ALA A 112 -8.50 -1.63 2.35
CA ALA A 112 -8.27 -0.39 1.62
C ALA A 112 -7.20 -0.65 0.56
N ILE A 113 -7.52 -0.39 -0.71
CA ILE A 113 -6.60 -0.60 -1.84
C ILE A 113 -6.39 0.74 -2.55
N THR A 114 -5.13 1.10 -2.75
CA THR A 114 -4.73 2.33 -3.45
C THR A 114 -3.57 2.02 -4.39
N GLY A 115 -3.65 2.51 -5.62
CA GLY A 115 -2.53 2.57 -6.54
C GLY A 115 -1.93 3.98 -6.61
N GLU A 116 -0.69 4.08 -7.06
CA GLU A 116 -0.12 5.36 -7.49
C GLU A 116 0.75 5.17 -8.74
N VAL A 117 0.80 6.21 -9.56
CA VAL A 117 1.73 6.34 -10.67
C VAL A 117 2.61 7.54 -10.38
N GLN A 118 3.92 7.34 -10.34
CA GLN A 118 4.89 8.41 -10.26
C GLN A 118 5.59 8.59 -11.60
N LYS A 119 5.44 9.78 -12.19
CA LYS A 119 6.14 10.18 -13.41
C LYS A 119 7.31 11.09 -13.05
N THR A 120 8.52 10.61 -13.31
CA THR A 120 9.75 11.42 -13.19
C THR A 120 10.14 12.04 -14.53
N SER A 121 9.82 11.37 -15.64
CA SER A 121 9.95 11.90 -17.01
C SER A 121 9.03 11.14 -17.97
N ASN A 122 9.01 11.51 -19.26
CA ASN A 122 8.34 10.71 -20.28
C ASN A 122 8.98 9.31 -20.50
N LEU A 123 10.23 9.12 -20.06
CA LEU A 123 10.93 7.84 -20.16
C LEU A 123 10.85 6.99 -18.87
N ILE A 124 10.75 7.61 -17.70
CA ILE A 124 10.89 6.93 -16.39
C ILE A 124 9.67 7.20 -15.52
N GLN A 125 9.00 6.11 -15.14
CA GLN A 125 7.81 6.09 -14.31
C GLN A 125 7.88 4.92 -13.36
N SER A 126 7.21 5.03 -12.23
CA SER A 126 7.02 3.95 -11.27
C SER A 126 5.52 3.76 -11.06
N VAL A 127 5.07 2.50 -11.05
CA VAL A 127 3.71 2.16 -10.67
C VAL A 127 3.73 1.38 -9.37
N ASN A 128 2.82 1.68 -8.48
CA ASN A 128 2.77 1.07 -7.16
C ASN A 128 1.33 0.77 -6.75
N LEU A 129 1.20 -0.14 -5.80
CA LEU A 129 -0.07 -0.55 -5.22
C LEU A 129 0.13 -1.00 -3.77
N ARG A 130 -0.81 -0.63 -2.91
CA ARG A 130 -0.86 -1.04 -1.52
C ARG A 130 -2.24 -1.62 -1.19
N ILE A 131 -2.23 -2.72 -0.45
CA ILE A 131 -3.40 -3.34 0.17
C ILE A 131 -3.20 -3.26 1.68
N ARG A 132 -4.11 -2.58 2.36
CA ARG A 132 -4.12 -2.44 3.82
C ARG A 132 -5.36 -3.09 4.39
N ASP A 133 -5.20 -3.67 5.57
CA ASP A 133 -6.32 -4.11 6.39
C ASP A 133 -7.09 -2.88 6.89
N ALA A 134 -8.41 -2.85 6.67
CA ALA A 134 -9.24 -1.70 7.00
C ALA A 134 -9.39 -1.51 8.52
N GLU A 135 -9.50 -2.60 9.28
CA GLU A 135 -9.74 -2.57 10.72
C GLU A 135 -8.49 -2.14 11.51
N THR A 136 -7.35 -2.77 11.20
CA THR A 136 -6.08 -2.56 11.93
C THR A 136 -5.23 -1.45 11.32
N GLY A 137 -5.49 -1.09 10.06
CA GLY A 137 -4.66 -0.18 9.29
C GLY A 137 -3.33 -0.78 8.83
N GLN A 138 -3.07 -2.05 9.09
CA GLN A 138 -1.78 -2.68 8.79
C GLN A 138 -1.62 -2.89 7.28
N THR A 139 -0.42 -2.63 6.75
CA THR A 139 -0.12 -2.93 5.34
C THR A 139 0.08 -4.42 5.16
N LEU A 140 -0.83 -5.06 4.41
CA LEU A 140 -0.79 -6.50 4.16
C LEU A 140 0.08 -6.85 2.95
N ARG A 141 -0.02 -6.04 1.88
CA ARG A 141 0.84 -6.13 0.70
C ARG A 141 1.13 -4.73 0.18
N ALA A 142 2.34 -4.52 -0.31
CA ALA A 142 2.73 -3.32 -1.02
C ALA A 142 3.82 -3.67 -2.03
N GLY A 143 3.86 -2.95 -3.14
CA GLY A 143 4.90 -3.12 -4.12
C GLY A 143 4.97 -1.95 -5.08
N ALA A 144 6.12 -1.83 -5.74
CA ALA A 144 6.35 -0.86 -6.79
C ALA A 144 7.19 -1.51 -7.89
N VAL A 145 6.99 -1.08 -9.13
CA VAL A 145 7.84 -1.43 -10.26
C VAL A 145 8.11 -0.21 -11.12
N ASP A 146 9.35 -0.08 -11.56
CA ASP A 146 9.72 0.95 -12.52
C ASP A 146 9.46 0.44 -13.93
N ILE A 147 8.87 1.31 -14.75
CA ILE A 147 8.59 1.08 -16.15
C ILE A 147 9.33 2.09 -17.03
N ARG A 148 9.38 1.79 -18.31
CA ARG A 148 9.91 2.69 -19.33
C ARG A 148 8.81 3.07 -20.31
N GLY A 149 8.52 4.37 -20.37
CA GLY A 149 7.57 4.96 -21.31
C GLY A 149 6.29 5.46 -20.66
N ASN A 150 5.87 6.66 -21.05
CA ASN A 150 4.61 7.28 -20.64
C ASN A 150 3.49 6.87 -21.59
N THR A 151 3.19 5.57 -21.65
CA THR A 151 2.19 5.01 -22.55
C THR A 151 1.26 4.08 -21.81
N ASP A 152 0.04 3.97 -22.32
CA ASP A 152 -1.03 3.11 -21.80
C ASP A 152 -0.55 1.67 -21.63
N ASP A 153 0.10 1.15 -22.67
CA ASP A 153 0.64 -0.20 -22.73
C ASP A 153 1.79 -0.42 -21.72
N ALA A 154 2.64 0.59 -21.47
CA ALA A 154 3.65 0.50 -20.42
C ALA A 154 3.02 0.42 -19.01
N PHE A 155 1.98 1.20 -18.76
CA PHE A 155 1.27 1.23 -17.47
C PHE A 155 0.54 -0.09 -17.22
N GLN A 156 -0.18 -0.60 -18.24
CA GLN A 156 -0.88 -1.89 -18.16
C GLN A 156 0.09 -3.06 -17.91
N ARG A 157 1.24 -3.09 -18.57
CA ARG A 157 2.27 -4.11 -18.32
C ARG A 157 2.87 -3.98 -16.92
N GLY A 158 3.17 -2.76 -16.49
CA GLY A 158 3.69 -2.46 -15.15
C GLY A 158 2.77 -3.01 -14.06
N TYR A 159 1.49 -2.62 -14.09
CA TYR A 159 0.51 -3.09 -13.11
C TYR A 159 0.25 -4.60 -13.21
N ARG A 160 0.19 -5.17 -14.42
CA ARG A 160 0.05 -6.63 -14.57
C ARG A 160 1.21 -7.37 -13.90
N TYR A 161 2.43 -6.90 -14.11
CA TYR A 161 3.61 -7.49 -13.49
C TYR A 161 3.60 -7.31 -11.97
N LEU A 162 3.33 -6.09 -11.49
CA LEU A 162 3.25 -5.75 -10.06
C LEU A 162 2.24 -6.65 -9.34
N LEU A 163 1.03 -6.75 -9.87
CA LEU A 163 -0.03 -7.58 -9.27
C LEU A 163 0.36 -9.05 -9.27
N LYS A 164 0.86 -9.59 -10.39
CA LYS A 164 1.19 -11.00 -10.52
C LYS A 164 2.36 -11.42 -9.65
N ASN A 165 3.45 -10.66 -9.66
CA ASN A 165 4.74 -11.15 -9.17
C ASN A 165 5.15 -10.56 -7.82
N ILE A 166 4.45 -9.53 -7.33
CA ILE A 166 4.78 -8.87 -6.07
C ILE A 166 3.58 -8.89 -5.13
N ILE A 167 2.42 -8.39 -5.55
CA ILE A 167 1.25 -8.29 -4.67
C ILE A 167 0.65 -9.67 -4.36
N PHE A 168 0.43 -10.48 -5.39
CA PHE A 168 -0.19 -11.81 -5.29
C PHE A 168 0.80 -12.94 -5.58
N ARG A 169 2.08 -12.73 -5.25
CA ARG A 169 3.07 -13.78 -5.38
C ARG A 169 2.71 -14.94 -4.45
N GLU A 170 2.56 -16.13 -5.01
CA GLU A 170 2.40 -17.35 -4.22
C GLU A 170 3.73 -17.65 -3.54
N ASP A 171 3.74 -17.73 -2.21
CA ASP A 171 4.93 -18.19 -1.48
C ASP A 171 4.95 -19.72 -1.54
N THR A 172 5.60 -20.27 -2.58
CA THR A 172 5.93 -21.69 -2.60
C THR A 172 6.90 -21.96 -1.45
N LYS A 173 6.41 -22.56 -0.36
CA LYS A 173 7.27 -23.15 0.66
C LYS A 173 7.85 -24.43 0.07
N GLU A 174 9.11 -24.37 -0.37
CA GLU A 174 9.94 -25.57 -0.59
C GLU A 174 10.35 -26.19 0.76
#